data_AF-A0A961EZN7-F1
#
_entry.id   AF-A0A961EZN7-F1
#
_cell.length_a   1.000
_cell.length_b   1.000
_cell.length_c   1.000
_cell.angle_alpha   90.00
_cell.angle_beta   90.00
_cell.angle_gamma   90.00
#
_symmetry.space_group_name_H-M   'P 1'
#
loop_
_entity.id
_entity.type
_entity.pdbx_description
1 polymer ?
#
loop_
_entity_poly.entity_id
_entity_poly.type
_entity_poly.pdbx_seq_one_letter_code
_entity_poly.pdbx_strand_id
1 'polypeptide(L)'
;MTRSLKAITVRVGLILICVYSTSTYISAQDAGNTAATDGEAGPNLDRNEVRSDPVRFINRTNRRASEQMRNQDNATGVGIAKKILDSNEAETGGVTVTRVFDGNKEGLGADIMTISDKANFGHINRVKRILIGYLMEAFEYNEADAEVISRFILYYNARHRGDLDKVKEKYSEAVVSALDPARVGIDRSYQNWAGKTQLLL
;
A
#
# COMPACT_ATOMS: atom_id res chain seq x y z
N MET A 1 6.46 -34.71 7.10
CA MET A 1 6.82 -33.27 7.09
C MET A 1 5.71 -32.53 6.37
N THR A 2 4.67 -32.13 7.11
CA THR A 2 3.43 -31.62 6.56
C THR A 2 3.47 -30.09 6.66
N ARG A 3 3.85 -29.41 5.57
CA ARG A 3 3.79 -27.95 5.51
C ARG A 3 2.33 -27.53 5.61
N SER A 4 2.01 -26.79 6.67
CA SER A 4 0.66 -26.38 7.06
C SER A 4 -0.06 -25.61 5.94
N LEU A 5 -1.24 -26.11 5.55
CA LEU A 5 -2.14 -25.52 4.55
C LEU A 5 -2.53 -24.06 4.83
N LYS A 6 -2.36 -23.57 6.07
CA LYS A 6 -2.64 -22.18 6.44
C LYS A 6 -1.78 -21.14 5.70
N ALA A 7 -0.55 -21.49 5.32
CA ALA A 7 0.34 -20.57 4.59
C ALA A 7 -0.07 -20.37 3.12
N ILE A 8 -0.79 -21.34 2.54
CA ILE A 8 -1.20 -21.30 1.13
C ILE A 8 -2.46 -20.44 0.96
N THR A 9 -3.38 -20.47 1.93
CA THR A 9 -4.63 -19.69 1.86
C THR A 9 -4.41 -18.18 1.90
N VAL A 10 -3.40 -17.70 2.64
CA VAL A 10 -3.07 -16.26 2.70
C VAL A 10 -2.50 -15.75 1.36
N ARG A 11 -1.77 -16.60 0.62
CA ARG A 11 -1.22 -16.24 -0.71
C ARG A 11 -2.29 -16.00 -1.77
N VAL A 12 -3.45 -16.67 -1.66
CA VAL A 12 -4.54 -16.55 -2.64
C VAL A 12 -5.41 -15.32 -2.37
N GLY A 13 -5.56 -14.90 -1.10
CA GLY A 13 -6.37 -13.75 -0.72
C GLY A 13 -5.85 -12.41 -1.24
N LEU A 14 -4.52 -12.22 -1.34
CA LEU A 14 -3.94 -10.95 -1.79
C LEU A 14 -3.98 -10.77 -3.31
N ILE A 15 -4.00 -11.86 -4.08
CA ILE A 15 -4.12 -11.82 -5.56
C ILE A 15 -5.48 -11.25 -5.98
N LEU A 16 -6.52 -11.41 -5.15
CA LEU A 16 -7.88 -11.01 -5.50
C LEU A 16 -8.09 -9.48 -5.49
N ILE A 17 -7.31 -8.71 -4.73
CA ILE A 17 -7.45 -7.24 -4.69
C ILE A 17 -6.99 -6.59 -6.01
N CYS A 18 -6.08 -7.22 -6.75
CA CYS A 18 -5.56 -6.67 -8.00
C CYS A 18 -6.54 -6.83 -9.19
N VAL A 19 -7.41 -7.85 -9.17
CA VAL A 19 -8.27 -8.20 -10.32
C VAL A 19 -9.55 -7.36 -10.37
N TYR A 20 -10.09 -6.91 -9.24
CA TYR A 20 -11.35 -6.15 -9.24
C TYR A 20 -11.20 -4.67 -9.65
N SER A 21 -9.99 -4.14 -9.76
CA SER A 21 -9.78 -2.76 -10.24
C SER A 21 -9.58 -2.64 -11.75
N THR A 22 -9.38 -3.75 -12.48
CA THR A 22 -9.13 -3.72 -13.94
C THR A 22 -10.33 -4.17 -14.77
N SER A 23 -11.39 -4.69 -14.15
CA SER A 23 -12.53 -5.28 -14.86
C SER A 23 -13.54 -4.29 -15.46
N THR A 24 -13.26 -2.98 -15.44
CA THR A 24 -14.15 -1.96 -16.03
C THR A 24 -13.54 -1.19 -17.21
N TYR A 25 -12.35 -1.56 -17.69
CA TYR A 25 -11.65 -0.76 -18.71
C TYR A 25 -11.30 -1.47 -20.03
N ILE A 26 -11.74 -2.70 -20.27
CA ILE A 26 -11.46 -3.40 -21.53
C ILE A 26 -12.74 -3.96 -22.13
N SER A 27 -13.54 -3.10 -22.75
CA SER A 27 -14.40 -3.46 -23.89
C SER A 27 -14.86 -2.20 -24.60
N ALA A 28 -14.19 -1.85 -25.70
CA ALA A 28 -14.77 -1.21 -26.90
C ALA A 28 -13.66 -0.48 -27.66
N GLN A 29 -12.94 -1.21 -28.50
CA GLN A 29 -12.39 -0.61 -29.72
C GLN A 29 -12.10 -1.74 -30.72
N ASP A 30 -13.13 -2.07 -31.49
CA ASP A 30 -12.98 -2.73 -32.78
C ASP A 30 -13.80 -1.95 -33.82
N ALA A 31 -13.27 -1.92 -35.03
CA ALA A 31 -13.90 -1.55 -36.30
C ALA A 31 -14.12 -0.06 -36.65
N GLY A 32 -13.26 0.44 -37.55
CA GLY A 32 -13.67 0.75 -38.92
C GLY A 32 -14.66 1.91 -39.21
N ASN A 33 -14.08 2.99 -39.74
CA ASN A 33 -14.50 3.73 -40.96
C ASN A 33 -15.67 4.74 -40.95
N THR A 34 -15.42 5.78 -41.76
CA THR A 34 -16.31 6.75 -42.46
C THR A 34 -16.90 7.96 -41.74
N ALA A 35 -16.75 9.09 -42.42
CA ALA A 35 -17.13 10.44 -42.05
C ALA A 35 -18.60 10.77 -42.38
N ALA A 36 -19.22 11.64 -41.57
CA ALA A 36 -19.77 12.96 -41.96
C ALA A 36 -20.94 13.41 -41.06
N THR A 37 -20.87 14.69 -40.68
CA THR A 37 -21.94 15.68 -40.44
C THR A 37 -22.95 15.52 -39.30
N ASP A 38 -23.10 16.67 -38.62
CA ASP A 38 -24.27 17.20 -37.89
C ASP A 38 -24.46 16.87 -36.39
N GLY A 39 -24.18 17.93 -35.60
CA GLY A 39 -24.94 18.37 -34.43
C GLY A 39 -25.51 17.32 -33.48
N GLU A 40 -24.74 16.96 -32.45
CA GLU A 40 -25.30 16.49 -31.20
C GLU A 40 -24.42 17.00 -30.04
N ALA A 41 -25.04 17.62 -29.04
CA ALA A 41 -24.37 18.04 -27.82
C ALA A 41 -23.90 16.78 -27.06
N GLY A 42 -22.69 16.32 -27.37
CA GLY A 42 -22.03 15.26 -26.62
C GLY A 42 -21.94 15.65 -25.13
N PRO A 43 -21.96 14.68 -24.21
CA PRO A 43 -21.88 14.97 -22.78
C PRO A 43 -20.64 15.83 -22.55
N ASN A 44 -20.88 17.07 -22.13
CA ASN A 44 -19.84 18.01 -21.77
C ASN A 44 -19.26 17.51 -20.45
N LEU A 45 -18.35 16.54 -20.55
CA LEU A 45 -17.53 16.12 -19.43
C LEU A 45 -16.68 17.33 -19.07
N ASP A 46 -17.17 18.11 -18.12
CA ASP A 46 -16.44 19.24 -17.59
C ASP A 46 -15.10 18.69 -17.09
N ARG A 47 -14.00 19.17 -17.69
CA ARG A 47 -12.63 18.75 -17.36
C ARG A 47 -12.26 19.07 -15.90
N ASN A 48 -13.15 19.75 -15.18
CA ASN A 48 -13.02 20.09 -13.77
C ASN A 48 -13.50 18.98 -12.81
N GLU A 49 -14.22 17.93 -13.26
CA GLU A 49 -14.67 16.84 -12.38
C GLU A 49 -13.63 15.71 -12.17
N VAL A 50 -12.61 15.60 -13.01
CA VAL A 50 -11.55 14.58 -12.90
C VAL A 50 -10.23 15.20 -12.41
N ARG A 51 -10.26 15.96 -11.32
CA ARG A 51 -9.05 16.44 -10.65
C ARG A 51 -9.19 16.36 -9.14
N SER A 52 -9.14 15.16 -8.58
CA SER A 52 -8.74 15.06 -7.18
C SER A 52 -7.31 15.55 -7.05
N ASP A 53 -7.02 16.44 -6.09
CA ASP A 53 -5.67 16.95 -5.86
C ASP A 53 -4.67 15.79 -5.79
N PRO A 54 -3.62 15.79 -6.63
CA PRO A 54 -2.65 14.73 -6.61
C PRO A 54 -1.96 14.71 -5.24
N VAL A 55 -1.89 13.53 -4.62
CA VAL A 55 -1.13 13.37 -3.37
C VAL A 55 0.32 13.70 -3.65
N ARG A 56 0.85 14.72 -2.95
CA ARG A 56 2.25 15.16 -3.05
C ARG A 56 2.90 15.07 -1.69
N PHE A 57 3.99 14.31 -1.59
CA PHE A 57 4.76 14.18 -0.36
C PHE A 57 5.80 15.30 -0.25
N ILE A 58 5.86 15.93 0.91
CA ILE A 58 6.84 16.93 1.30
C ILE A 58 7.99 16.20 2.00
N ASN A 59 9.15 16.15 1.35
CA ASN A 59 10.36 15.52 1.88
C ASN A 59 11.23 16.54 2.60
N ARG A 60 12.00 16.10 3.60
CA ARG A 60 13.01 16.91 4.29
C ARG A 60 14.10 17.40 3.33
N THR A 61 14.45 16.57 2.36
CA THR A 61 15.49 16.85 1.39
C THR A 61 15.22 16.13 0.08
N ASN A 62 15.60 16.75 -1.03
CA ASN A 62 15.59 16.16 -2.37
C ASN A 62 16.95 15.56 -2.77
N ARG A 63 17.89 15.46 -1.82
CA ARG A 63 19.18 14.81 -2.07
C ARG A 63 18.97 13.33 -2.40
N ARG A 64 19.69 12.85 -3.42
CA ARG A 64 19.70 11.43 -3.77
C ARG A 64 20.27 10.62 -2.61
N ALA A 65 19.61 9.52 -2.28
CA ALA A 65 20.11 8.57 -1.28
C ALA A 65 21.41 7.93 -1.77
N SER A 66 22.35 7.67 -0.86
CA SER A 66 23.52 6.83 -1.17
C SER A 66 23.08 5.39 -1.44
N GLU A 67 23.93 4.62 -2.11
CA GLU A 67 23.67 3.20 -2.34
C GLU A 67 23.51 2.42 -1.04
N GLN A 68 24.40 2.66 -0.07
CA GLN A 68 24.31 2.08 1.27
C GLN A 68 22.95 2.32 1.92
N MET A 69 22.40 3.54 1.82
CA MET A 69 21.06 3.83 2.36
C MET A 69 19.96 3.07 1.61
N ARG A 70 20.04 2.96 0.28
CA ARG A 70 19.07 2.20 -0.52
C ARG A 70 19.07 0.72 -0.12
N ASN A 71 20.26 0.14 0.02
CA ASN A 71 20.45 -1.26 0.39
C ASN A 71 19.96 -1.50 1.82
N GLN A 72 20.25 -0.58 2.75
CA GLN A 72 19.75 -0.66 4.13
C GLN A 72 18.22 -0.58 4.21
N ASP A 73 17.60 0.33 3.48
CA ASP A 73 16.14 0.48 3.45
C ASP A 73 15.49 -0.82 2.90
N ASN A 74 16.02 -1.39 1.81
CA ASN A 74 15.52 -2.66 1.26
C ASN A 74 15.73 -3.83 2.23
N ALA A 75 16.93 -3.98 2.80
CA ALA A 75 17.27 -5.04 3.75
C ALA A 75 16.39 -4.98 5.03
N THR A 76 15.97 -3.78 5.43
CA THR A 76 15.01 -3.60 6.54
C THR A 76 13.67 -4.27 6.21
N GLY A 77 13.13 -4.03 5.01
CA GLY A 77 11.88 -4.67 4.55
C GLY A 77 11.99 -6.20 4.47
N VAL A 78 13.06 -6.70 3.87
CA VAL A 78 13.35 -8.15 3.78
C VAL A 78 13.49 -8.77 5.18
N GLY A 79 14.19 -8.09 6.10
CA GLY A 79 14.40 -8.57 7.46
C GLY A 79 13.09 -8.72 8.25
N ILE A 80 12.15 -7.80 8.06
CA ILE A 80 10.81 -7.89 8.65
C ILE A 80 10.03 -9.05 8.04
N ALA A 81 9.99 -9.15 6.70
CA ALA A 81 9.27 -10.20 5.99
C ALA A 81 9.71 -11.61 6.38
N LYS A 82 11.01 -11.82 6.65
CA LYS A 82 11.51 -13.12 7.12
C LYS A 82 11.05 -13.45 8.54
N LYS A 83 11.08 -12.47 9.44
CA LYS A 83 10.74 -12.66 10.87
C LYS A 83 9.24 -12.78 11.12
N ILE A 84 8.42 -12.11 10.31
CA ILE A 84 6.97 -12.06 10.54
C ILE A 84 6.30 -13.43 10.38
N LEU A 85 6.92 -14.34 9.62
CA LEU A 85 6.45 -15.72 9.45
C LEU A 85 6.48 -16.53 10.76
N ASP A 86 7.34 -16.15 11.70
CA ASP A 86 7.52 -16.88 12.96
C ASP A 86 6.65 -16.34 14.10
N SER A 87 6.28 -15.05 14.07
CA SER A 87 5.73 -14.36 15.26
C SER A 87 4.54 -13.44 15.00
N ASN A 88 4.02 -13.38 13.76
CA ASN A 88 2.98 -12.43 13.31
C ASN A 88 3.30 -10.95 13.58
N GLU A 89 4.43 -10.62 14.20
CA GLU A 89 4.90 -9.28 14.44
C GLU A 89 6.43 -9.25 14.33
N ALA A 90 6.97 -8.28 13.62
CA ALA A 90 8.41 -8.14 13.50
C ALA A 90 8.83 -6.67 13.45
N GLU A 91 9.89 -6.33 14.18
CA GLU A 91 10.51 -5.01 14.15
C GLU A 91 11.92 -5.07 13.57
N THR A 92 12.25 -4.12 12.70
CA THR A 92 13.63 -3.85 12.25
C THR A 92 13.74 -2.39 11.81
N GLY A 93 14.83 -1.71 12.17
CA GLY A 93 15.14 -0.38 11.64
C GLY A 93 14.12 0.71 11.99
N GLY A 94 13.42 0.58 13.12
CA GLY A 94 12.37 1.52 13.53
C GLY A 94 11.05 1.36 12.78
N VAL A 95 10.85 0.23 12.10
CA VAL A 95 9.59 -0.17 11.49
C VAL A 95 9.15 -1.49 12.12
N THR A 96 7.89 -1.53 12.55
CA THR A 96 7.23 -2.74 13.04
C THR A 96 6.15 -3.12 12.04
N VAL A 97 6.03 -4.41 11.69
CA VAL A 97 4.88 -4.91 10.93
C VAL A 97 4.17 -5.95 11.76
N THR A 98 2.87 -5.79 11.94
CA THR A 98 1.98 -6.74 12.61
C THR A 98 1.00 -7.31 11.59
N ARG A 99 1.04 -8.63 11.40
CA ARG A 99 0.15 -9.37 10.51
C ARG A 99 -1.11 -9.75 11.26
N VAL A 100 -2.25 -9.27 10.77
CA VAL A 100 -3.56 -9.51 11.35
C VAL A 100 -4.44 -10.24 10.33
N PHE A 101 -4.75 -11.50 10.61
CA PHE A 101 -5.63 -12.31 9.78
C PHE A 101 -6.42 -13.30 10.65
N ASP A 102 -7.75 -13.25 10.54
CA ASP A 102 -8.65 -14.24 11.12
C ASP A 102 -9.56 -14.79 10.03
N GLY A 103 -9.26 -16.01 9.56
CA GLY A 103 -10.01 -16.66 8.51
C GLY A 103 -11.43 -17.10 8.90
N ASN A 104 -11.83 -16.94 10.16
CA ASN A 104 -13.18 -17.27 10.65
C ASN A 104 -14.08 -16.04 10.78
N LYS A 105 -13.55 -14.84 10.52
CA LYS A 105 -14.26 -13.57 10.62
C LYS A 105 -14.45 -12.97 9.24
N GLU A 106 -15.54 -12.24 9.05
CA GLU A 106 -15.77 -11.48 7.83
C GLU A 106 -14.80 -10.30 7.71
N GLY A 107 -14.52 -9.90 6.46
CA GLY A 107 -13.61 -8.80 6.13
C GLY A 107 -12.18 -9.26 5.83
N LEU A 108 -11.38 -8.34 5.28
CA LEU A 108 -10.00 -8.61 4.89
C LEU A 108 -9.06 -8.61 6.10
N GLY A 109 -8.04 -9.47 6.05
CA GLY A 109 -6.84 -9.32 6.87
C GLY A 109 -5.91 -8.24 6.30
N ALA A 110 -4.91 -7.84 7.06
CA ALA A 110 -3.93 -6.84 6.65
C ALA A 110 -2.59 -7.06 7.35
N ASP A 111 -1.53 -6.61 6.69
CA ASP A 111 -0.26 -6.35 7.38
C ASP A 111 -0.22 -4.85 7.74
N ILE A 112 -0.04 -4.54 9.01
CA ILE A 112 -0.02 -3.16 9.52
C ILE A 112 1.43 -2.75 9.76
N MET A 113 1.96 -1.88 8.91
CA MET A 113 3.31 -1.33 9.05
C MET A 113 3.29 -0.03 9.85
N THR A 114 3.89 -0.06 11.03
CA THR A 114 4.00 1.07 11.96
C THR A 114 5.39 1.69 11.89
N ILE A 115 5.45 3.01 11.70
CA ILE A 115 6.70 3.78 11.78
C ILE A 115 6.88 4.26 13.23
N SER A 116 7.97 3.84 13.88
CA SER A 116 8.32 4.27 15.25
C SER A 116 8.74 5.74 15.29
N ASP A 117 8.73 6.33 16.48
CA ASP A 117 9.25 7.66 16.77
C ASP A 117 10.78 7.77 16.57
N LYS A 118 11.50 6.66 16.74
CA LYS A 118 12.95 6.54 16.52
C LYS A 118 13.33 6.52 15.03
N ALA A 119 12.36 6.32 14.13
CA ALA A 119 12.62 6.23 12.70
C ALA A 119 12.97 7.61 12.10
N ASN A 120 14.06 7.68 11.34
CA ASN A 120 14.54 8.92 10.72
C ASN A 120 14.29 8.97 9.20
N PHE A 121 13.02 8.78 8.79
CA PHE A 121 12.64 8.82 7.39
C PHE A 121 12.39 10.25 6.92
N GLY A 122 13.37 10.82 6.20
CA GLY A 122 13.26 12.19 5.65
C GLY A 122 12.72 12.26 4.23
N HIS A 123 12.46 11.12 3.60
CA HIS A 123 11.99 11.07 2.22
C HIS A 123 11.10 9.86 2.02
N ILE A 124 9.97 10.05 1.34
CA ILE A 124 8.98 8.98 1.08
C ILE A 124 9.59 7.76 0.38
N ASN A 125 10.63 7.96 -0.44
CA ASN A 125 11.33 6.89 -1.12
C ASN A 125 12.03 5.91 -0.16
N ARG A 126 12.34 6.31 1.08
CA ARG A 126 12.86 5.38 2.09
C ARG A 126 11.79 4.38 2.51
N VAL A 127 10.59 4.89 2.84
CA VAL A 127 9.42 4.07 3.16
C VAL A 127 9.06 3.17 1.98
N LYS A 128 9.05 3.71 0.76
CA LYS A 128 8.80 2.93 -0.47
C LYS A 128 9.79 1.77 -0.62
N ARG A 129 11.08 1.97 -0.39
CA ARG A 129 12.10 0.89 -0.51
C ARG A 129 11.93 -0.20 0.54
N ILE A 130 11.55 0.17 1.76
CA ILE A 130 11.22 -0.79 2.82
C ILE A 130 9.99 -1.62 2.39
N LEU A 131 8.94 -0.97 1.87
CA LEU A 131 7.77 -1.66 1.32
C LEU A 131 8.15 -2.60 0.18
N ILE A 132 8.99 -2.17 -0.78
CA ILE A 132 9.44 -3.04 -1.88
C ILE A 132 10.13 -4.29 -1.34
N GLY A 133 11.11 -4.13 -0.44
CA GLY A 133 11.82 -5.27 0.14
C GLY A 133 10.89 -6.21 0.92
N TYR A 134 9.92 -5.64 1.64
CA TYR A 134 8.88 -6.42 2.32
C TYR A 134 8.00 -7.19 1.34
N LEU A 135 7.49 -6.52 0.30
CA LEU A 135 6.58 -7.09 -0.70
C LEU A 135 7.23 -8.23 -1.50
N MET A 136 8.49 -8.05 -1.90
CA MET A 136 9.24 -9.07 -2.64
C MET A 136 9.46 -10.33 -1.81
N GLU A 137 9.77 -10.19 -0.52
CA GLU A 137 10.09 -11.33 0.34
C GLU A 137 8.83 -11.98 0.93
N ALA A 138 7.86 -11.20 1.41
CA ALA A 138 6.66 -11.72 2.08
C ALA A 138 5.61 -12.25 1.08
N PHE A 139 5.49 -11.62 -0.09
CA PHE A 139 4.45 -11.92 -1.08
C PHE A 139 5.02 -12.41 -2.42
N GLU A 140 6.34 -12.57 -2.53
CA GLU A 140 7.01 -13.11 -3.71
C GLU A 140 6.77 -12.30 -5.00
N TYR A 141 6.46 -11.01 -4.87
CA TYR A 141 6.39 -10.10 -6.02
C TYR A 141 7.79 -9.89 -6.63
N ASN A 142 7.86 -9.76 -7.95
CA ASN A 142 9.07 -9.26 -8.59
C ASN A 142 9.27 -7.77 -8.25
N GLU A 143 10.47 -7.25 -8.50
CA GLU A 143 10.82 -5.88 -8.14
C GLU A 143 9.93 -4.82 -8.83
N ALA A 144 9.58 -5.03 -10.10
CA ALA A 144 8.75 -4.08 -10.86
C ALA A 144 7.33 -3.98 -10.28
N ASP A 145 6.71 -5.12 -9.98
CA ASP A 145 5.37 -5.17 -9.39
C ASP A 145 5.39 -4.61 -7.96
N ALA A 146 6.38 -4.98 -7.16
CA ALA A 146 6.56 -4.44 -5.80
C ALA A 146 6.73 -2.91 -5.82
N GLU A 147 7.41 -2.35 -6.83
CA GLU A 147 7.53 -0.91 -6.99
C GLU A 147 6.17 -0.24 -7.30
N VAL A 148 5.34 -0.84 -8.15
CA VAL A 148 4.02 -0.30 -8.46
C VAL A 148 3.09 -0.40 -7.25
N ILE A 149 3.03 -1.56 -6.61
CA ILE A 149 2.17 -1.84 -5.45
C ILE A 149 2.56 -0.94 -4.28
N SER A 150 3.87 -0.78 -3.99
CA SER A 150 4.32 0.09 -2.89
C SER A 150 3.91 1.56 -3.10
N ARG A 151 3.88 2.06 -4.35
CA ARG A 151 3.36 3.40 -4.64
C ARG A 151 1.86 3.46 -4.35
N PHE A 152 1.09 2.48 -4.81
CA PHE A 152 -0.34 2.42 -4.58
C PHE A 152 -0.67 2.41 -3.09
N ILE A 153 0.01 1.57 -2.29
CA ILE A 153 -0.12 1.51 -0.83
C ILE A 153 0.09 2.90 -0.22
N LEU A 154 1.18 3.59 -0.57
CA LEU A 154 1.47 4.91 -0.03
C LEU A 154 0.41 5.95 -0.41
N TYR A 155 -0.06 5.93 -1.65
CA TYR A 155 -1.08 6.88 -2.12
C TYR A 155 -2.46 6.63 -1.50
N TYR A 156 -2.87 5.36 -1.38
CA TYR A 156 -4.10 4.97 -0.72
C TYR A 156 -4.08 5.42 0.75
N ASN A 157 -3.03 5.07 1.49
CA ASN A 157 -2.88 5.42 2.90
C ASN A 157 -2.75 6.94 3.12
N ALA A 158 -2.18 7.69 2.16
CA ALA A 158 -2.11 9.14 2.25
C ALA A 158 -3.45 9.84 1.94
N ARG A 159 -4.27 9.24 1.08
CA ARG A 159 -5.61 9.76 0.75
C ARG A 159 -6.61 9.50 1.87
N HIS A 160 -6.51 8.35 2.52
CA HIS A 160 -7.43 7.89 3.57
C HIS A 160 -6.84 8.01 4.99
N ARG A 161 -5.88 8.91 5.19
CA ARG A 161 -5.29 9.13 6.53
C ARG A 161 -6.37 9.58 7.52
N GLY A 162 -6.46 8.90 8.65
CA GLY A 162 -7.46 9.16 9.69
C GLY A 162 -8.89 8.68 9.36
N ASP A 163 -9.12 8.11 8.17
CA ASP A 163 -10.45 7.68 7.73
C ASP A 163 -10.70 6.20 8.11
N LEU A 164 -10.97 5.97 9.40
CA LEU A 164 -11.24 4.62 9.91
C LEU A 164 -12.55 4.04 9.38
N ASP A 165 -13.51 4.87 9.00
CA ASP A 165 -14.78 4.37 8.47
C ASP A 165 -14.58 3.67 7.13
N LYS A 166 -13.71 4.21 6.27
CA LYS A 166 -13.28 3.50 5.05
C LYS A 166 -12.53 2.20 5.32
N VAL A 167 -11.83 2.08 6.44
CA VAL A 167 -11.18 0.83 6.84
C VAL A 167 -12.22 -0.21 7.29
N LYS A 168 -13.18 0.20 8.12
CA LYS A 168 -14.25 -0.68 8.62
C LYS A 168 -15.13 -1.27 7.51
N GLU A 169 -15.29 -0.57 6.38
CA GLU A 169 -16.03 -1.07 5.22
C GLU A 169 -15.38 -2.31 4.57
N LYS A 170 -14.06 -2.52 4.72
CA LYS A 170 -13.30 -3.52 3.96
C LYS A 170 -12.58 -4.55 4.83
N TYR A 171 -12.07 -4.13 5.98
CA TYR A 171 -11.20 -4.93 6.83
C TYR A 171 -11.96 -5.54 8.01
N SER A 172 -11.47 -6.68 8.48
CA SER A 172 -12.01 -7.37 9.65
C SER A 172 -11.90 -6.51 10.92
N GLU A 173 -12.77 -6.76 11.89
CA GLU A 173 -12.77 -6.08 13.20
C GLU A 173 -11.42 -6.22 13.93
N ALA A 174 -10.72 -7.33 13.74
CA ALA A 174 -9.38 -7.55 14.29
C ALA A 174 -8.36 -6.55 13.73
N VAL A 175 -8.40 -6.27 12.42
CA VAL A 175 -7.53 -5.26 11.78
C VAL A 175 -7.88 -3.87 12.31
N VAL A 176 -9.18 -3.53 12.35
CA VAL A 176 -9.63 -2.22 12.85
C VAL A 176 -9.18 -1.99 14.29
N SER A 177 -9.25 -3.03 15.14
CA SER A 177 -8.84 -2.97 16.55
C SER A 177 -7.34 -2.81 16.75
N ALA A 178 -6.53 -3.21 15.77
CA ALA A 178 -5.07 -3.06 15.81
C ALA A 178 -4.60 -1.67 15.31
N LEU A 179 -5.50 -0.84 14.80
CA LEU A 179 -5.20 0.51 14.32
C LEU A 179 -5.46 1.55 15.40
N ASP A 180 -4.58 2.54 15.45
CA ASP A 180 -4.76 3.78 16.18
C ASP A 180 -5.38 4.83 15.24
N PRO A 181 -6.56 5.38 15.57
CA PRO A 181 -7.22 6.42 14.77
C PRO A 181 -6.32 7.63 14.44
N ALA A 182 -5.40 8.00 15.34
CA ALA A 182 -4.52 9.14 15.15
C ALA A 182 -3.31 8.83 14.22
N ARG A 183 -3.06 7.55 13.94
CA ARG A 183 -1.87 7.09 13.23
C ARG A 183 -2.18 6.40 11.91
N VAL A 184 -3.42 5.94 11.70
CA VAL A 184 -3.82 5.25 10.46
C VAL A 184 -3.57 6.11 9.21
N GLY A 185 -2.91 5.51 8.23
CA GLY A 185 -2.42 6.15 7.02
C GLY A 185 -1.08 6.88 7.21
N ILE A 186 -0.66 7.64 6.20
CA ILE A 186 0.60 8.39 6.20
C ILE A 186 0.39 9.85 5.82
N ASP A 187 1.03 10.76 6.54
CA ASP A 187 0.91 12.20 6.27
C ASP A 187 1.61 12.56 4.96
N ARG A 188 1.23 13.69 4.36
CA ARG A 188 1.96 14.24 3.22
C ARG A 188 3.29 14.84 3.65
N SER A 189 3.43 15.30 4.90
CA SER A 189 4.65 15.90 5.43
C SER A 189 5.52 14.90 6.20
N TYR A 190 6.83 14.88 5.89
CA TYR A 190 7.81 14.07 6.60
C TYR A 190 7.86 14.31 8.11
N GLN A 191 7.45 15.49 8.58
CA GLN A 191 7.41 15.86 9.99
C GLN A 191 6.41 15.02 10.79
N ASN A 192 5.44 14.42 10.11
CA ASN A 192 4.34 13.65 10.71
C ASN A 192 4.42 12.14 10.39
N TRP A 193 5.60 11.63 10.01
CA TRP A 193 5.76 10.19 9.76
C TRP A 193 6.19 9.43 11.01
N ALA A 194 7.31 9.84 11.63
CA ALA A 194 7.85 9.19 12.82
C ALA A 194 6.83 9.20 13.97
N GLY A 195 6.51 8.01 14.49
CA GLY A 195 5.55 7.81 15.59
C GLY A 195 4.08 8.06 15.24
N LYS A 196 3.76 8.54 14.03
CA LYS A 196 2.39 8.99 13.66
C LYS A 196 1.87 8.34 12.38
N THR A 197 2.38 7.16 12.04
CA THR A 197 2.02 6.46 10.80
C THR A 197 1.85 4.97 11.05
N GLN A 198 0.71 4.44 10.60
CA GLN A 198 0.38 3.04 10.42
C GLN A 198 -0.15 2.87 9.00
N LEU A 199 0.61 2.16 8.16
CA LEU A 199 0.23 1.83 6.80
C LEU A 199 -0.52 0.50 6.79
N LEU A 200 -1.63 0.45 6.06
CA LEU A 200 -2.30 -0.79 5.70
C LEU A 200 -1.70 -1.32 4.39
N LEU A 201 -1.24 -2.57 4.41
CA LEU A 201 -0.70 -3.32 3.27
C LEU A 201 -1.69 -4.41 2.85
#